data_AF-A0A522D0H8-F1
#
_entry.id   AF-A0A522D0H8-F1
#
_cell.length_a   1.000
_cell.length_b   1.000
_cell.length_c   1.000
_cell.angle_alpha   90.00
_cell.angle_beta   90.00
_cell.angle_gamma   90.00
#
_symmetry.space_group_name_H-M   'P 1'
#
loop_
_entity.id
_entity.type
_entity.pdbx_description
1 polymer ?
#
loop_
_entity_poly.entity_id
_entity_poly.type
_entity_poly.pdbx_seq_one_letter_code
_entity_poly.pdbx_strand_id
1 'polypeptide(L)'
;MAAKGQGVMSRRLAGPSGRKVFYSAAVARRVLERVESGEALRSICADPSLPHRSTITAWIQRLPLFAAKLNRARTAAGWHMRGGRKPRWDESLAAEIYYRMSEGESLTAICRDPQMPSFNTVWKWRLQYPAFGEAVALAQRMQAERLCDEGWEIACAVTPETAHATRVKLGQLRWTAAALGPRRFGRLKAMDWEDEGLEAAGREPTEVVFRARRFETVRGPDGKAYVREILDQLPPRLAGDGGGGGDASRDESGDDGAAAWA
;
A
#
# COMPACT_ATOMS: atom_id res chain seq x y z
N MET A 1 -36.65 -35.19 -47.48
CA MET A 1 -36.24 -35.64 -46.13
C MET A 1 -36.55 -34.51 -45.15
N ALA A 2 -37.62 -34.66 -44.38
CA ALA A 2 -38.23 -33.59 -43.59
C ALA A 2 -37.63 -33.48 -42.17
N ALA A 3 -37.59 -32.25 -41.67
CA ALA A 3 -36.96 -31.83 -40.43
C ALA A 3 -37.52 -32.50 -39.16
N LYS A 4 -36.64 -32.98 -38.29
CA LYS A 4 -36.98 -33.39 -36.92
C LYS A 4 -37.16 -32.15 -36.05
N GLY A 5 -38.42 -31.81 -35.76
CA GLY A 5 -38.78 -30.84 -34.73
C GLY A 5 -38.48 -31.39 -33.33
N GLN A 6 -37.50 -30.83 -32.65
CA GLN A 6 -37.32 -31.04 -31.21
C GLN A 6 -38.31 -30.17 -30.45
N GLY A 7 -39.38 -30.78 -29.95
CA GLY A 7 -40.34 -30.15 -29.05
C GLY A 7 -39.68 -29.80 -27.72
N VAL A 8 -39.46 -28.51 -27.48
CA VAL A 8 -39.05 -28.01 -26.17
C VAL A 8 -40.31 -27.91 -25.31
N MET A 9 -40.38 -28.79 -24.31
CA MET A 9 -41.43 -28.92 -23.31
C MET A 9 -41.72 -27.57 -22.62
N SER A 10 -42.75 -26.85 -23.07
CA SER A 10 -43.26 -25.65 -22.40
C SER A 10 -44.01 -26.06 -21.13
N ARG A 11 -43.32 -26.08 -19.99
CA ARG A 11 -43.92 -26.43 -18.68
C ARG A 11 -44.85 -25.29 -18.22
N ARG A 12 -46.12 -25.63 -17.99
CA ARG A 12 -47.25 -24.71 -17.75
C ARG A 12 -47.23 -24.18 -16.31
N LEU A 13 -47.25 -22.85 -16.11
CA LEU A 13 -47.45 -22.21 -14.80
C LEU A 13 -48.41 -21.03 -14.94
N ALA A 14 -49.51 -21.05 -14.17
CA ALA A 14 -50.61 -20.10 -14.25
C ALA A 14 -50.39 -18.84 -13.37
N GLY A 15 -50.96 -17.71 -13.81
CA GLY A 15 -50.97 -16.37 -13.16
C GLY A 15 -51.59 -15.30 -14.10
N PRO A 16 -52.14 -14.16 -13.61
CA PRO A 16 -53.13 -13.34 -14.35
C PRO A 16 -52.52 -12.35 -15.38
N SER A 17 -53.41 -11.70 -16.14
CA SER A 17 -53.31 -11.20 -17.52
C SER A 17 -52.33 -10.06 -17.86
N GLY A 18 -51.64 -10.24 -18.99
CA GLY A 18 -50.77 -9.32 -19.73
C GLY A 18 -50.02 -10.20 -20.75
N ARG A 19 -49.87 -9.78 -22.01
CA ARG A 19 -49.39 -10.64 -23.13
C ARG A 19 -48.21 -11.52 -22.68
N LYS A 20 -48.49 -12.81 -22.43
CA LYS A 20 -47.58 -13.69 -21.67
C LYS A 20 -46.43 -14.11 -22.57
N VAL A 21 -45.28 -13.46 -22.41
CA VAL A 21 -44.03 -13.95 -23.00
C VAL A 21 -43.61 -15.19 -22.24
N PHE A 22 -43.84 -16.37 -22.84
CA PHE A 22 -43.43 -17.65 -22.28
C PHE A 22 -41.90 -17.75 -22.23
N TYR A 23 -41.40 -18.57 -21.32
CA TYR A 23 -39.99 -18.94 -21.36
C TYR A 23 -39.69 -19.63 -22.69
N SER A 24 -38.84 -18.99 -23.50
CA SER A 24 -38.25 -19.59 -24.69
C SER A 24 -36.74 -19.36 -24.64
N ALA A 25 -35.97 -20.30 -25.19
CA ALA A 25 -34.52 -20.17 -25.24
C ALA A 25 -34.06 -18.94 -26.06
N ALA A 26 -34.87 -18.49 -27.02
CA ALA A 26 -34.61 -17.28 -27.81
C ALA A 26 -34.79 -16.01 -26.98
N VAL A 27 -35.91 -15.88 -26.25
CA VAL A 27 -36.16 -14.72 -25.38
C VAL A 27 -35.17 -14.68 -24.22
N ALA A 28 -34.86 -15.84 -23.62
CA ALA A 28 -33.86 -15.92 -22.56
C ALA A 28 -32.47 -15.47 -23.06
N ARG A 29 -32.03 -15.89 -24.25
CA ARG A 29 -30.79 -15.39 -24.85
C ARG A 29 -30.82 -13.89 -25.09
N ARG A 30 -31.91 -13.36 -25.65
CA ARG A 30 -32.06 -11.92 -25.91
C ARG A 30 -31.94 -11.08 -24.64
N VAL A 31 -32.53 -11.54 -23.54
CA VAL A 31 -32.38 -10.91 -22.22
C VAL A 31 -30.94 -10.98 -21.73
N LEU A 32 -30.28 -12.13 -21.85
CA LEU A 32 -28.88 -12.30 -21.41
C LEU A 32 -27.91 -11.41 -22.21
N GLU A 33 -28.05 -11.35 -23.54
CA GLU A 33 -27.24 -10.51 -24.43
C GLU A 33 -27.36 -9.02 -24.06
N ARG A 34 -28.58 -8.53 -23.81
CA ARG A 34 -28.80 -7.13 -23.39
C ARG A 34 -28.25 -6.84 -22.00
N VAL A 35 -28.30 -7.81 -21.09
CA VAL A 35 -27.66 -7.66 -19.77
C VAL A 35 -26.14 -7.63 -19.90
N GLU A 36 -25.56 -8.48 -20.75
CA GLU A 36 -24.12 -8.51 -21.09
C GLU A 36 -23.66 -7.21 -21.76
N SER A 37 -24.51 -6.56 -22.55
CA SER A 37 -24.21 -5.24 -23.12
C SER A 37 -24.33 -4.10 -22.11
N GLY A 38 -24.60 -4.39 -20.83
CA GLY A 38 -24.70 -3.37 -19.79
C GLY A 38 -26.04 -2.64 -19.74
N GLU A 39 -27.11 -3.18 -20.33
CA GLU A 39 -28.45 -2.61 -20.24
C GLU A 39 -29.14 -3.02 -18.92
N ALA A 40 -29.78 -2.05 -18.25
CA ALA A 40 -30.45 -2.32 -16.98
C ALA A 40 -31.68 -3.19 -17.19
N LEU A 41 -31.92 -4.15 -16.28
CA LEU A 41 -33.15 -4.96 -16.30
C LEU A 41 -34.43 -4.12 -16.34
N ARG A 42 -34.43 -2.92 -15.75
CA ARG A 42 -35.56 -1.98 -15.84
C ARG A 42 -35.84 -1.56 -17.29
N SER A 43 -34.80 -1.22 -18.05
CA SER A 43 -34.89 -0.83 -19.47
C SER A 43 -35.29 -2.03 -20.33
N ILE A 44 -34.65 -3.18 -20.10
CA ILE A 44 -34.97 -4.44 -20.81
C ILE A 44 -36.44 -4.83 -20.61
N CYS A 45 -36.98 -4.68 -19.39
CA CYS A 45 -38.38 -4.97 -19.10
C CYS A 45 -39.37 -3.91 -19.62
N ALA A 46 -38.90 -2.74 -20.07
CA ALA A 46 -39.73 -1.71 -20.69
C ALA A 46 -40.01 -2.00 -22.17
N ASP A 47 -39.20 -2.85 -22.82
CA ASP A 47 -39.43 -3.33 -24.17
C ASP A 47 -40.67 -4.25 -24.20
N PRO A 48 -41.74 -3.90 -24.95
CA PRO A 48 -42.97 -4.70 -25.02
C PRO A 48 -42.80 -6.11 -25.57
N SER A 49 -41.69 -6.38 -26.27
CA SER A 49 -41.36 -7.71 -26.81
C SER A 49 -40.68 -8.63 -25.79
N LEU A 50 -40.28 -8.09 -24.63
CA LEU A 50 -39.53 -8.79 -23.60
C LEU A 50 -40.37 -9.06 -22.33
N PRO A 51 -40.01 -10.07 -21.53
CA PRO A 51 -40.76 -10.43 -20.35
C PRO A 51 -40.66 -9.35 -19.27
N HIS A 52 -41.78 -9.06 -18.60
CA HIS A 52 -41.82 -8.18 -17.46
C HIS A 52 -40.96 -8.69 -16.28
N ARG A 53 -40.54 -7.79 -15.38
CA ARG A 53 -39.64 -8.09 -14.25
C ARG A 53 -40.12 -9.26 -13.38
N SER A 54 -41.42 -9.38 -13.14
CA SER A 54 -42.02 -10.48 -12.36
C SER A 54 -41.78 -11.85 -13.02
N THR A 55 -41.88 -11.92 -14.35
CA THR A 55 -41.61 -13.12 -15.13
C THR A 55 -40.13 -13.51 -15.06
N ILE A 56 -39.21 -12.55 -15.21
CA ILE A 56 -37.77 -12.81 -15.08
C ILE A 56 -37.45 -13.31 -13.66
N THR A 57 -38.05 -12.71 -12.63
CA THR A 57 -37.88 -13.15 -11.23
C THR A 57 -38.34 -14.60 -11.03
N ALA A 58 -39.48 -14.96 -11.61
CA ALA A 58 -39.99 -16.32 -11.59
C ALA A 58 -39.06 -17.31 -12.33
N TRP A 59 -38.42 -16.89 -13.43
CA TRP A 59 -37.43 -17.71 -14.14
C TRP A 59 -36.19 -17.93 -13.30
N ILE A 60 -35.68 -16.91 -12.61
CA ILE A 60 -34.52 -17.02 -11.71
C ILE A 60 -34.78 -18.07 -10.63
N GLN A 61 -35.98 -18.07 -10.04
CA GLN A 61 -36.34 -19.02 -8.98
C GLN A 61 -36.53 -20.45 -9.49
N ARG A 62 -37.10 -20.62 -10.69
CA ARG A 62 -37.52 -21.94 -11.21
C ARG A 62 -36.48 -22.61 -12.10
N LEU A 63 -35.55 -21.86 -12.67
CA LEU A 63 -34.57 -22.34 -13.65
C LEU A 63 -33.15 -21.97 -13.17
N PRO A 64 -32.49 -22.83 -12.37
CA PRO A 64 -31.15 -22.57 -11.84
C PRO A 64 -30.12 -22.26 -12.93
N LEU A 65 -30.21 -22.94 -14.08
CA LEU A 65 -29.33 -22.69 -15.23
C LEU A 65 -29.50 -21.28 -15.81
N PHE A 66 -30.73 -20.77 -15.88
CA PHE A 66 -30.98 -19.40 -16.32
C PHE A 66 -30.45 -18.39 -15.30
N ALA A 67 -30.67 -18.63 -14.01
CA ALA A 67 -30.13 -17.80 -12.94
C ALA A 67 -28.59 -17.74 -12.99
N ALA A 68 -27.92 -18.87 -13.21
CA ALA A 68 -26.47 -18.95 -13.37
C ALA A 68 -25.99 -18.16 -14.60
N LYS A 69 -26.65 -18.33 -15.75
CA LYS A 69 -26.33 -17.57 -16.98
C LYS A 69 -26.56 -16.07 -16.79
N LEU A 70 -27.66 -15.67 -16.15
CA LEU A 70 -27.95 -14.25 -15.86
C LEU A 70 -26.92 -13.65 -14.89
N ASN A 71 -26.44 -14.42 -13.92
CA ASN A 71 -25.37 -13.97 -13.04
C ASN A 71 -24.05 -13.83 -13.79
N ARG A 72 -23.69 -14.76 -14.68
CA ARG A 72 -22.51 -14.63 -15.56
C ARG A 72 -22.61 -13.40 -16.46
N ALA A 73 -23.76 -13.19 -17.09
CA ALA A 73 -24.06 -12.01 -17.90
C ALA A 73 -23.90 -10.70 -17.11
N ARG A 74 -24.44 -10.68 -15.88
CA ARG A 74 -24.28 -9.56 -14.95
C ARG A 74 -22.84 -9.35 -14.53
N THR A 75 -22.08 -10.42 -14.32
CA THR A 75 -20.65 -10.33 -14.00
C THR A 75 -19.90 -9.73 -15.17
N ALA A 76 -20.07 -10.26 -16.38
CA ALA A 76 -19.47 -9.74 -17.61
C ALA A 76 -19.78 -8.26 -17.88
N ALA A 77 -20.96 -7.79 -17.46
CA ALA A 77 -21.35 -6.38 -17.58
C ALA A 77 -21.12 -5.52 -16.32
N GLY A 78 -20.51 -6.05 -15.25
CA GLY A 78 -20.15 -5.28 -14.05
C GLY A 78 -21.32 -4.96 -13.11
N TRP A 79 -22.48 -5.58 -13.32
CA TRP A 79 -23.70 -5.34 -12.53
C TRP A 79 -23.58 -5.82 -11.07
N HIS A 80 -22.79 -6.86 -10.83
CA HIS A 80 -22.48 -7.33 -9.49
C HIS A 80 -21.71 -6.29 -8.65
N MET A 81 -21.05 -5.32 -9.31
CA MET A 81 -20.36 -4.20 -8.64
C MET A 81 -21.25 -2.94 -8.52
N ARG A 82 -22.19 -2.73 -9.46
CA ARG A 82 -23.10 -1.56 -9.50
C ARG A 82 -24.41 -1.73 -8.70
N GLY A 83 -24.79 -2.96 -8.32
CA GLY A 83 -26.16 -3.32 -7.92
C GLY A 83 -26.41 -3.61 -6.42
N GLY A 84 -25.69 -2.98 -5.49
CA GLY A 84 -25.96 -3.07 -4.04
C GLY A 84 -25.54 -4.38 -3.35
N ARG A 85 -25.29 -5.46 -4.10
CA ARG A 85 -24.64 -6.67 -3.56
C ARG A 85 -23.13 -6.42 -3.51
N LYS A 86 -22.58 -6.29 -2.30
CA LYS A 86 -21.13 -6.11 -2.14
C LYS A 86 -20.40 -7.34 -2.67
N PRO A 87 -19.38 -7.18 -3.52
CA PRO A 87 -18.55 -8.31 -3.93
C PRO A 87 -17.90 -8.92 -2.70
N ARG A 88 -17.80 -10.26 -2.70
CA ARG A 88 -17.00 -10.97 -1.70
C ARG A 88 -15.53 -10.75 -2.03
N TRP A 89 -14.69 -10.92 -1.01
CA TRP A 89 -13.25 -10.94 -1.19
C TRP A 89 -12.85 -11.94 -2.29
N ASP A 90 -11.99 -11.47 -3.18
CA ASP A 90 -11.45 -12.21 -4.31
C ASP A 90 -10.00 -11.75 -4.50
N GLU A 91 -9.06 -12.68 -4.41
CA GLU A 91 -7.63 -12.40 -4.53
C GLU A 91 -7.25 -11.90 -5.92
N SER A 92 -7.94 -12.37 -6.97
CA SER A 92 -7.67 -11.92 -8.35
C SER A 92 -8.01 -10.44 -8.55
N LEU A 93 -9.15 -10.01 -8.01
CA LEU A 93 -9.54 -8.59 -8.00
C LEU A 93 -8.60 -7.74 -7.13
N ALA A 94 -8.17 -8.27 -5.99
CA ALA A 94 -7.21 -7.58 -5.13
C ALA A 94 -5.86 -7.39 -5.84
N ALA A 95 -5.37 -8.41 -6.55
CA ALA A 95 -4.15 -8.33 -7.35
C ALA A 95 -4.28 -7.34 -8.51
N GLU A 96 -5.42 -7.32 -9.20
CA GLU A 96 -5.69 -6.37 -10.29
C GLU A 96 -5.70 -4.92 -9.78
N ILE A 97 -6.34 -4.66 -8.62
CA ILE A 97 -6.31 -3.33 -7.98
C ILE A 97 -4.88 -2.94 -7.63
N TYR A 98 -4.11 -3.85 -7.04
CA TYR A 98 -2.71 -3.61 -6.70
C TYR A 98 -1.87 -3.26 -7.94
N TYR A 99 -2.02 -4.02 -9.02
CA TYR A 99 -1.31 -3.81 -10.28
C TYR A 99 -1.63 -2.44 -10.88
N ARG A 100 -2.92 -2.13 -11.09
CA ARG A 100 -3.35 -0.85 -11.65
C ARG A 100 -2.93 0.35 -10.80
N MET A 101 -2.98 0.23 -9.48
CA MET A 101 -2.47 1.27 -8.58
C MET A 101 -0.97 1.49 -8.76
N SER A 102 -0.19 0.40 -8.84
CA SER A 102 1.26 0.46 -9.02
C SER A 102 1.66 1.10 -10.36
N GLU A 103 0.85 0.91 -11.41
CA GLU A 103 1.00 1.55 -12.73
C GLU A 103 0.64 3.05 -12.75
N GLY A 104 0.17 3.60 -11.63
CA GLY A 104 -0.12 5.03 -11.49
C GLY A 104 -1.61 5.39 -11.43
N GLU A 105 -2.52 4.45 -11.66
CA GLU A 105 -3.96 4.76 -11.63
C GLU A 105 -4.44 5.08 -10.21
N SER A 106 -5.24 6.14 -10.09
CA SER A 106 -5.89 6.46 -8.81
C SER A 106 -6.94 5.41 -8.46
N LEU A 107 -7.12 5.12 -7.16
CA LEU A 107 -8.16 4.18 -6.72
C LEU A 107 -9.57 4.60 -7.18
N THR A 108 -9.83 5.90 -7.29
CA THR A 108 -11.09 6.44 -7.82
C THR A 108 -11.27 6.12 -9.31
N ALA A 109 -10.20 6.18 -10.10
CA ALA A 109 -10.25 5.81 -11.52
C ALA A 109 -10.49 4.30 -11.68
N ILE A 110 -9.79 3.48 -10.90
CA ILE A 110 -9.96 2.02 -10.87
C ILE A 110 -11.41 1.67 -10.52
N CYS A 111 -11.95 2.23 -9.43
CA CYS A 111 -13.31 1.95 -8.97
C CYS A 111 -14.42 2.49 -9.91
N ARG A 112 -14.08 3.28 -10.94
CA ARG A 112 -15.04 3.74 -11.96
C ARG A 112 -15.33 2.63 -12.98
N ASP A 113 -14.40 1.70 -13.15
CA ASP A 113 -14.55 0.53 -14.00
C ASP A 113 -15.73 -0.33 -13.51
N PRO A 114 -16.71 -0.68 -14.39
CA PRO A 114 -17.81 -1.55 -14.03
C PRO A 114 -17.40 -2.90 -13.43
N GLN A 115 -16.23 -3.43 -13.79
CA GLN A 115 -15.72 -4.72 -13.29
C GLN A 115 -15.04 -4.59 -11.94
N MET A 116 -14.70 -3.38 -11.50
CA MET A 116 -14.00 -3.15 -10.25
C MET A 116 -14.98 -2.95 -9.08
N PRO A 117 -14.60 -3.38 -7.87
CA PRO A 117 -15.39 -3.11 -6.67
C PRO A 117 -15.51 -1.61 -6.40
N SER A 118 -16.60 -1.21 -5.76
CA SER A 118 -16.77 0.18 -5.32
C SER A 118 -15.69 0.59 -4.33
N PHE A 119 -15.39 1.90 -4.27
CA PHE A 119 -14.40 2.46 -3.34
C PHE A 119 -14.62 2.03 -1.88
N ASN A 120 -15.87 2.03 -1.41
CA ASN A 120 -16.22 1.61 -0.05
C ASN A 120 -15.94 0.11 0.19
N THR A 121 -16.09 -0.72 -0.84
CA THR A 121 -15.74 -2.13 -0.75
C THR A 121 -14.23 -2.32 -0.62
N VAL A 122 -13.44 -1.64 -1.46
CA VAL A 122 -11.97 -1.71 -1.36
C VAL A 122 -11.49 -1.21 0.00
N TRP A 123 -12.06 -0.11 0.49
CA TRP A 123 -11.76 0.41 1.83
C TRP A 123 -12.03 -0.63 2.93
N LYS A 124 -13.16 -1.33 2.86
CA LYS A 124 -13.48 -2.42 3.81
C LYS A 124 -12.51 -3.57 3.70
N TRP A 125 -12.11 -3.96 2.49
CA TRP A 125 -11.14 -5.03 2.30
C TRP A 125 -9.79 -4.66 2.92
N ARG A 126 -9.33 -3.41 2.78
CA ARG A 126 -8.08 -2.95 3.44
C ARG A 126 -8.12 -3.09 4.96
N LEU A 127 -9.28 -2.88 5.57
CA LEU A 127 -9.46 -3.02 7.03
C LEU A 127 -9.61 -4.48 7.47
N GLN A 128 -10.24 -5.32 6.65
CA GLN A 128 -10.53 -6.72 6.97
C GLN A 128 -9.37 -7.67 6.68
N TYR A 129 -8.54 -7.36 5.67
CA TYR A 129 -7.45 -8.21 5.20
C TYR A 129 -6.13 -7.43 5.31
N PRO A 130 -5.37 -7.58 6.41
CA PRO A 130 -4.14 -6.81 6.65
C PRO A 130 -3.11 -6.94 5.53
N ALA A 131 -2.90 -8.14 4.99
CA ALA A 131 -1.99 -8.38 3.87
C ALA A 131 -2.36 -7.56 2.62
N PHE A 132 -3.65 -7.36 2.35
CA PHE A 132 -4.11 -6.48 1.27
C PHE A 132 -3.90 -5.01 1.61
N GLY A 133 -4.13 -4.62 2.85
CA GLY A 133 -3.82 -3.27 3.33
C GLY A 133 -2.35 -2.90 3.11
N GLU A 134 -1.44 -3.83 3.42
CA GLU A 134 0.01 -3.69 3.20
C GLU A 134 0.36 -3.66 1.71
N ALA A 135 -0.24 -4.53 0.90
CA ALA A 135 -0.07 -4.52 -0.55
C ALA A 135 -0.51 -3.18 -1.16
N VAL A 136 -1.66 -2.64 -0.75
CA VAL A 136 -2.14 -1.31 -1.19
C VAL A 136 -1.17 -0.21 -0.76
N ALA A 137 -0.62 -0.27 0.46
CA ALA A 137 0.38 0.70 0.91
C ALA A 137 1.69 0.61 0.08
N LEU A 138 2.09 -0.60 -0.32
CA LEU A 138 3.20 -0.80 -1.25
C LEU A 138 2.88 -0.23 -2.64
N ALA A 139 1.70 -0.49 -3.18
CA ALA A 139 1.27 0.06 -4.46
C ALA A 139 1.24 1.59 -4.45
N GLN A 140 0.83 2.22 -3.34
CA GLN A 140 0.89 3.68 -3.18
C GLN A 140 2.33 4.22 -3.25
N ARG A 141 3.31 3.48 -2.70
CA ARG A 141 4.73 3.85 -2.84
C ARG A 141 5.17 3.77 -4.30
N MET A 142 4.85 2.67 -4.99
CA MET A 142 5.18 2.48 -6.41
C MET A 142 4.50 3.54 -7.30
N GLN A 143 3.23 3.84 -7.03
CA GLN A 143 2.48 4.93 -7.66
C GLN A 143 3.20 6.27 -7.52
N ALA A 144 3.73 6.58 -6.33
CA ALA A 144 4.48 7.80 -6.12
C ALA A 144 5.74 7.88 -7.01
N GLU A 145 6.43 6.76 -7.21
CA GLU A 145 7.57 6.68 -8.14
C GLU A 145 7.13 6.92 -9.58
N ARG A 146 6.07 6.25 -10.01
CA ARG A 146 5.52 6.39 -11.35
C ARG A 146 5.08 7.83 -11.67
N LEU A 147 4.51 8.54 -10.70
CA LEU A 147 4.11 9.95 -10.84
C LEU A 147 5.31 10.89 -10.96
N CYS A 148 6.45 10.54 -10.33
CA CYS A 148 7.69 11.28 -10.53
C CYS A 148 8.24 11.08 -11.94
N ASP A 149 8.26 9.84 -12.44
CA ASP A 149 8.70 9.53 -13.80
C ASP A 149 7.80 10.21 -14.85
N GLU A 150 6.48 10.16 -14.67
CA GLU A 150 5.54 10.88 -15.52
C GLU A 150 5.77 12.40 -15.47
N GLY A 151 6.07 12.93 -14.28
CA GLY A 151 6.43 14.34 -14.11
C GLY A 151 7.69 14.71 -14.90
N TRP A 152 8.69 13.82 -14.96
CA TRP A 152 9.89 14.05 -15.76
C TRP A 152 9.58 14.11 -17.25
N GLU A 153 8.82 13.15 -17.78
CA GLU A 153 8.40 13.13 -19.18
C GLU A 153 7.62 14.40 -19.57
N ILE A 154 6.69 14.84 -18.72
CA ILE A 154 5.93 16.08 -18.93
C ILE A 154 6.85 17.31 -18.94
N ALA A 155 7.88 17.32 -18.08
CA ALA A 155 8.84 18.42 -18.03
C ALA A 155 9.71 18.47 -19.29
N CYS A 156 10.15 17.32 -19.82
CA CYS A 156 10.93 17.25 -21.06
C CYS A 156 10.13 17.70 -22.30
N ALA A 157 8.81 17.47 -22.32
CA ALA A 157 7.95 17.84 -23.43
C ALA A 157 7.40 19.30 -23.37
N VAL A 158 7.88 20.13 -22.44
CA VAL A 158 7.33 21.47 -22.22
C VAL A 158 7.63 22.42 -23.39
N THR A 159 6.62 23.18 -23.81
CA THR A 159 6.78 24.31 -24.74
C THR A 159 6.44 25.63 -24.04
N PRO A 160 6.85 26.80 -24.58
CA PRO A 160 6.49 28.10 -24.01
C PRO A 160 4.98 28.30 -23.86
N GLU A 161 4.16 27.78 -24.78
CA GLU A 161 2.70 27.89 -24.77
C GLU A 161 2.07 27.05 -23.66
N THR A 162 2.65 25.87 -23.36
CA THR A 162 2.12 24.96 -22.32
C THR A 162 2.74 25.18 -20.95
N ALA A 163 3.73 26.07 -20.82
CA ALA A 163 4.54 26.23 -19.61
C ALA A 163 3.71 26.43 -18.33
N HIS A 164 2.66 27.24 -18.38
CA HIS A 164 1.79 27.46 -17.21
C HIS A 164 1.04 26.19 -16.80
N ALA A 165 0.40 25.51 -17.75
CA ALA A 165 -0.34 24.28 -17.50
C ALA A 165 0.59 23.17 -17.00
N THR A 166 1.78 23.03 -17.60
CA THR A 166 2.81 22.09 -17.17
C THR A 166 3.26 22.38 -15.73
N ARG A 167 3.51 23.64 -15.37
CA ARG A 167 3.88 24.02 -13.99
C ARG A 167 2.83 23.59 -12.97
N VAL A 168 1.54 23.78 -13.28
CA VAL A 168 0.43 23.35 -12.41
C VAL A 168 0.40 21.83 -12.28
N LYS A 169 0.50 21.09 -13.39
CA LYS A 169 0.54 19.62 -13.40
C LYS A 169 1.70 19.08 -12.59
N LEU A 170 2.92 19.58 -12.80
CA LEU A 170 4.11 19.18 -12.04
C LEU A 170 3.98 19.50 -10.54
N GLY A 171 3.33 20.63 -10.20
CA GLY A 171 3.00 20.96 -8.81
C GLY A 171 2.11 19.90 -8.17
N GLN A 172 1.03 19.52 -8.86
CA GLN A 172 0.12 18.48 -8.38
C GLN A 172 0.81 17.12 -8.24
N LEU A 173 1.57 16.69 -9.26
CA LEU A 173 2.27 15.40 -9.28
C LEU A 173 3.30 15.29 -8.14
N ARG A 174 4.08 16.34 -7.88
CA ARG A 174 5.02 16.36 -6.75
C ARG A 174 4.30 16.30 -5.41
N TRP A 175 3.19 17.02 -5.25
CA TRP A 175 2.42 16.98 -4.02
C TRP A 175 1.81 15.59 -3.79
N THR A 176 1.24 14.96 -4.83
CA THR A 176 0.67 13.61 -4.72
C THR A 176 1.74 12.57 -4.43
N ALA A 177 2.91 12.63 -5.09
CA ALA A 177 4.02 11.72 -4.82
C ALA A 177 4.52 11.85 -3.36
N ALA A 178 4.66 13.08 -2.86
CA ALA A 178 5.03 13.34 -1.46
C ALA A 178 3.99 12.80 -0.46
N ALA A 179 2.71 12.92 -0.77
CA ALA A 179 1.62 12.41 0.09
C ALA A 179 1.55 10.88 0.10
N LEU A 180 1.77 10.22 -1.04
CA LEU A 180 1.71 8.78 -1.19
C LEU A 180 2.97 8.07 -0.67
N GLY A 181 4.14 8.70 -0.79
CA GLY A 181 5.43 8.15 -0.38
C GLY A 181 6.26 9.11 0.49
N PRO A 182 5.79 9.53 1.67
CA PRO A 182 6.42 10.58 2.47
C PRO A 182 7.85 10.27 2.91
N ARG A 183 8.20 8.99 3.11
CA ARG A 183 9.56 8.60 3.51
C ARG A 183 10.60 8.88 2.42
N ARG A 184 10.20 8.83 1.14
CA ARG A 184 11.10 9.01 -0.01
C ARG A 184 10.96 10.39 -0.65
N PHE A 185 9.72 10.87 -0.75
CA PHE A 185 9.37 12.10 -1.49
C PHE A 185 8.86 13.22 -0.59
N GLY A 186 8.74 12.97 0.72
CA GLY A 186 8.36 14.00 1.68
C GLY A 186 9.39 15.12 1.74
N ARG A 187 8.95 16.31 2.16
CA ARG A 187 9.87 17.40 2.47
C ARG A 187 10.63 17.05 3.75
N LEU A 188 11.85 16.55 3.60
CA LEU A 188 12.76 16.39 4.72
C LEU A 188 13.24 17.79 5.12
N LYS A 189 12.88 18.22 6.32
CA LYS A 189 13.52 19.39 6.92
C LYS A 189 14.86 18.91 7.46
N ALA A 190 15.96 19.54 7.03
CA ALA A 190 17.22 19.39 7.73
C ALA A 190 16.97 19.80 9.18
N MET A 191 17.14 18.87 10.10
CA MET A 191 17.15 19.22 11.50
C MET A 191 18.53 19.81 11.73
N ASP A 192 18.57 21.13 11.84
CA ASP A 192 19.74 21.81 12.35
C ASP A 192 19.90 21.27 13.78
N TRP A 193 20.96 20.49 14.01
CA TRP A 193 21.43 20.26 15.36
C TRP A 193 21.91 21.62 15.82
N GLU A 194 21.03 22.36 16.48
CA GLU A 194 21.48 23.41 17.35
C GLU A 194 22.37 22.69 18.37
N ASP A 195 23.67 23.01 18.35
CA ASP A 195 24.44 23.02 19.58
C ASP A 195 23.76 24.07 20.48
N GLU A 196 22.53 23.78 20.94
CA GLU A 196 21.97 24.49 22.08
C GLU A 196 23.05 24.34 23.11
N GLY A 197 23.72 25.46 23.40
CA GLY A 197 24.76 25.53 24.39
C GLY A 197 24.23 24.74 25.56
N LEU A 198 24.92 23.65 25.91
CA LEU A 198 24.80 23.00 27.19
C LEU A 198 25.24 24.03 28.23
N GLU A 199 24.47 25.11 28.40
CA GLU A 199 24.38 25.79 29.66
C GLU A 199 23.94 24.69 30.59
N ALA A 200 24.91 24.20 31.36
CA ALA A 200 24.75 23.25 32.44
C ALA A 200 23.82 23.87 33.48
N ALA A 201 22.53 23.93 33.17
CA ALA A 201 21.49 24.36 34.07
C ALA A 201 21.34 23.27 35.13
N GLY A 202 22.19 23.36 36.17
CA GLY A 202 22.09 22.58 37.39
C GLY A 202 22.27 21.07 37.27
N ARG A 203 22.69 20.54 36.11
CA ARG A 203 23.04 19.12 36.00
C ARG A 203 24.47 18.96 36.48
N GLU A 204 24.64 18.44 37.70
CA GLU A 204 25.95 18.03 38.20
C GLU A 204 26.65 17.20 37.11
N PRO A 205 27.96 17.44 36.86
CA PRO A 205 28.69 16.75 35.81
C PRO A 205 28.46 15.26 35.97
N THR A 206 27.71 14.68 35.03
CA THR A 206 27.40 13.26 35.09
C THR A 206 28.67 12.54 34.71
N GLU A 207 29.34 11.94 35.70
CA GLU A 207 30.51 11.11 35.45
C GLU A 207 30.05 9.86 34.68
N VAL A 208 30.24 9.87 33.36
CA VAL A 208 30.00 8.71 32.53
C VAL A 208 31.28 7.89 32.46
N VAL A 209 31.40 6.90 33.34
CA VAL A 209 32.55 5.99 33.37
C VAL A 209 32.36 4.90 32.31
N PHE A 210 33.03 5.05 31.18
CA PHE A 210 33.15 3.99 30.19
C PHE A 210 34.18 2.96 30.66
N ARG A 211 33.74 1.73 30.99
CA ARG A 211 34.64 0.61 31.26
C ARG A 211 34.75 -0.28 30.04
N ALA A 212 35.92 -0.29 29.41
CA ALA A 212 36.26 -1.29 28.40
C ALA A 212 36.40 -2.65 29.09
N ARG A 213 35.39 -3.51 28.94
CA ARG A 213 35.41 -4.90 29.45
C ARG A 213 36.02 -5.80 28.38
N ARG A 214 36.98 -6.63 28.77
CA ARG A 214 37.63 -7.59 27.86
C ARG A 214 37.02 -8.97 28.07
N PHE A 215 36.62 -9.62 26.99
CA PHE A 215 36.04 -10.95 27.01
C PHE A 215 36.90 -11.91 26.20
N GLU A 216 36.96 -13.16 26.65
CA GLU A 216 37.55 -14.26 25.88
C GLU A 216 36.60 -15.45 25.82
N THR A 217 36.80 -16.29 24.80
CA THR A 217 36.05 -17.54 24.64
C THR A 217 36.91 -18.70 25.12
N VAL A 218 36.42 -19.43 26.12
CA VAL A 218 37.08 -20.60 26.72
C VAL A 218 36.27 -21.85 26.42
N ARG A 219 36.93 -22.94 26.03
CA ARG A 219 36.25 -24.24 25.91
C ARG A 219 36.25 -24.95 27.25
N GLY A 220 35.06 -25.29 27.72
CA GLY A 220 34.88 -26.08 28.94
C GLY A 220 35.29 -27.55 28.73
N PRO A 221 35.42 -28.33 29.82
CA PRO A 221 35.77 -29.76 29.76
C PRO A 221 34.79 -30.59 28.91
N ASP A 222 33.57 -30.11 28.71
CA ASP A 222 32.54 -30.73 27.89
C ASP A 222 32.67 -30.42 26.38
N GLY A 223 33.75 -29.73 25.96
CA GLY A 223 34.03 -29.34 24.57
C GLY A 223 33.26 -28.12 24.06
N LYS A 224 32.33 -27.57 24.85
CA LYS A 224 31.53 -26.39 24.51
C LYS A 224 32.29 -25.08 24.79
N ALA A 225 32.08 -24.08 23.95
CA ALA A 225 32.68 -22.76 24.10
C ALA A 225 31.81 -21.84 24.96
N TYR A 226 32.43 -21.16 25.92
CA TYR A 226 31.81 -20.21 26.85
C TYR A 226 32.57 -18.89 26.78
N VAL A 227 31.86 -17.77 26.90
CA VAL A 227 32.49 -16.43 26.97
C VAL A 227 32.65 -16.07 28.44
N ARG A 228 33.88 -15.78 28.87
CA ARG A 228 34.14 -15.24 30.20
C ARG A 228 34.77 -13.86 30.10
N GLU A 229 34.45 -12.99 31.05
CA GLU A 229 35.12 -11.72 31.22
C GLU A 229 36.49 -11.95 31.85
N ILE A 230 37.51 -11.28 31.31
CA ILE A 230 38.84 -11.22 31.90
C ILE A 230 38.84 -10.07 32.90
N LEU A 231 38.77 -10.41 34.18
CA LEU A 231 38.93 -9.46 35.29
C LEU A 231 40.44 -9.39 35.61
N ASP A 232 41.15 -8.38 35.10
CA ASP A 232 42.03 -7.49 35.91
C ASP A 232 43.07 -6.63 35.13
N GLN A 233 43.24 -5.43 35.72
CA GLN A 233 44.30 -4.37 35.64
C GLN A 233 44.23 -3.26 34.56
N LEU A 234 44.41 -2.03 35.06
CA LEU A 234 44.34 -0.74 34.34
C LEU A 234 45.39 -0.63 33.20
N PRO A 235 45.08 0.12 32.13
CA PRO A 235 46.05 0.38 31.07
C PRO A 235 47.26 1.19 31.58
N PRO A 236 48.51 0.87 31.14
CA PRO A 236 49.76 1.44 31.68
C PRO A 236 49.92 2.97 31.63
N ARG A 237 49.03 3.68 30.93
CA ARG A 237 49.04 5.15 30.79
C ARG A 237 48.45 5.87 32.01
N LEU A 238 47.86 5.11 32.93
CA LEU A 238 47.25 5.58 34.19
C LEU A 238 47.99 5.04 35.42
N ALA A 239 49.12 4.35 35.24
CA ALA A 239 50.06 4.05 36.32
C ALA A 239 51.04 5.23 36.42
N GLY A 240 51.06 5.93 37.56
CA GLY A 240 51.75 7.21 37.72
C GLY A 240 53.26 7.19 37.39
N ASP A 241 53.73 8.35 36.93
CA ASP A 241 55.12 8.63 36.55
C ASP A 241 56.09 8.41 37.70
N GLY A 242 57.12 7.59 37.46
CA GLY A 242 58.20 7.33 38.39
C GLY A 242 59.50 7.10 37.64
N GLY A 243 60.30 8.16 37.47
CA GLY A 243 61.74 8.06 37.23
C GLY A 243 62.24 8.66 35.92
N GLY A 244 62.35 9.99 35.88
CA GLY A 244 63.27 10.66 34.97
C GLY A 244 64.71 10.28 35.31
N GLY A 245 65.40 9.65 34.36
CA GLY A 245 66.81 9.31 34.43
C GLY A 245 67.59 10.05 33.34
N GLY A 246 68.34 11.06 33.76
CA GLY A 246 69.62 11.49 33.20
C GLY A 246 69.66 12.03 31.77
N ASP A 247 69.83 13.35 31.65
CA ASP A 247 70.81 13.89 30.71
C ASP A 247 71.68 14.93 31.44
N ALA A 248 72.93 14.98 31.02
CA ALA A 248 74.06 15.64 31.67
C ALA A 248 74.08 17.16 31.43
N SER A 249 74.98 17.83 32.17
CA SER A 249 75.51 19.20 31.99
C SER A 249 74.54 20.37 32.24
N ARG A 250 74.90 21.50 32.84
CA ARG A 250 76.04 22.07 33.58
C ARG A 250 75.59 23.52 33.89
N ASP A 251 76.19 24.13 34.91
CA ASP A 251 76.19 25.58 35.22
C ASP A 251 74.94 26.12 35.94
N GLU A 252 74.97 26.32 37.27
CA GLU A 252 75.62 27.37 38.07
C GLU A 252 74.67 28.54 38.40
N SER A 253 74.48 28.74 39.71
CA SER A 253 74.43 30.04 40.40
C SER A 253 73.10 30.77 40.62
N GLY A 254 72.93 31.22 41.88
CA GLY A 254 72.07 32.34 42.28
C GLY A 254 70.74 31.89 42.90
N ASP A 255 70.65 31.58 44.18
CA ASP A 255 70.74 32.46 45.35
C ASP A 255 69.52 33.37 45.56
N ASP A 256 69.11 33.39 46.83
CA ASP A 256 68.21 34.31 47.53
C ASP A 256 66.69 34.33 47.27
N GLY A 257 65.94 34.30 48.38
CA GLY A 257 64.71 35.07 48.49
C GLY A 257 63.58 34.45 49.32
N ALA A 258 63.74 34.43 50.64
CA ALA A 258 62.69 34.12 51.61
C ALA A 258 61.53 35.16 51.64
N ALA A 259 60.36 34.71 52.12
CA ALA A 259 59.23 35.40 52.79
C ALA A 259 57.88 34.98 52.15
N ALA A 260 56.94 34.25 52.77
CA ALA A 260 56.40 34.21 54.14
C ALA A 260 55.58 35.45 54.54
N TRP A 261 54.31 35.19 54.88
CA TRP A 261 53.32 35.96 55.65
C TRP A 261 52.45 37.00 54.93
N ALA A 262 51.18 36.67 54.67
CA ALA A 262 50.02 37.02 55.52
C ALA A 262 48.74 36.36 54.99
#